data_AF-A0A1Q3BI28-F1
#
_entry.id   AF-A0A1Q3BI28-F1
#
_cell.length_a   1.000
_cell.length_b   1.000
_cell.length_c   1.000
_cell.angle_alpha   90.00
_cell.angle_beta   90.00
_cell.angle_gamma   90.00
#
_symmetry.space_group_name_H-M   'P 1'
#
loop_
_entity.id
_entity.type
_entity.pdbx_description
1 polymer ?
#
loop_
_entity_poly.entity_id
_entity_poly.type
_entity_poly.pdbx_seq_one_letter_code
_entity_poly.pdbx_strand_id
1 'polypeptide(L)' 'MLILEVWDHDTFGKDYTGRCILTLTRVILEGEYKDCFVLDEARFGKLNLHLKWVPQPIYRDS' A
#
# COMPACT_ATOMS: atom_id res chain seq x y z
N MET A 1 -3.08 0.30 -9.40
CA MET A 1 -2.76 -0.82 -8.48
C MET A 1 -1.66 -0.33 -7.55
N LEU A 2 -1.73 -0.64 -6.26
CA LEU A 2 -0.70 -0.29 -5.28
C LEU A 2 0.03 -1.56 -4.88
N ILE A 3 1.37 -1.52 -4.94
CA ILE A 3 2.26 -2.59 -4.48
C ILE A 3 3.08 -2.01 -3.34
N LEU A 4 3.13 -2.73 -2.21
CA LEU A 4 3.94 -2.38 -1.05
C LEU A 4 4.89 -3.53 -0.78
N GLU A 5 6.17 -3.21 -0.64
CA GLU A 5 7.22 -4.18 -0.35
C GLU A 5 7.89 -3.83 0.98
N VAL A 6 8.13 -4.84 1.80
CA VAL A 6 8.82 -4.71 3.08
C VAL A 6 10.21 -5.30 2.93
N TRP A 7 11.20 -4.49 3.28
CA TRP A 7 12.61 -4.81 3.19
C TRP A 7 13.23 -4.61 4.56
N ASP A 8 14.01 -5.60 4.99
CA ASP A 8 14.83 -5.45 6.18
C ASP A 8 16.05 -4.59 5.86
N HIS A 9 16.39 -3.69 6.77
CA HIS A 9 17.49 -2.75 6.60
C HIS A 9 18.63 -3.11 7.56
N ASP A 10 19.16 -4.32 7.42
CA ASP A 10 20.30 -4.79 8.20
C ASP A 10 21.63 -4.51 7.48
N THR A 11 22.68 -4.34 8.27
CA THR A 11 24.00 -3.86 7.83
C THR A 11 24.73 -4.80 6.87
N PHE A 12 24.29 -6.04 6.76
CA PHE A 12 24.97 -7.10 6.01
C PHE A 12 24.19 -7.61 4.78
N GLY A 13 22.94 -7.18 4.61
CA GLY A 13 22.08 -7.59 3.49
C GLY A 13 20.72 -6.89 3.56
N LYS A 14 20.19 -6.51 2.39
CA LYS A 14 18.79 -6.09 2.28
C LYS A 14 17.94 -7.34 2.04
N ASP A 15 17.44 -7.93 3.11
CA ASP A 15 16.60 -9.12 3.02
C ASP A 15 15.16 -8.74 2.74
N TYR A 16 14.63 -9.28 1.64
CA TYR A 16 13.22 -9.11 1.29
C TYR A 16 12.34 -9.83 2.29
N THR A 17 11.42 -9.11 2.94
CA THR A 17 10.53 -9.68 3.97
C THR A 17 9.20 -10.14 3.40
N GLY A 18 8.65 -9.43 2.41
CA GLY A 18 7.36 -9.76 1.79
C GLY A 18 6.70 -8.56 1.10
N ARG A 19 5.53 -8.77 0.51
CA ARG A 19 4.75 -7.72 -0.17
C ARG A 19 3.27 -7.82 0.11
N CYS A 20 2.53 -6.74 -0.15
CA CYS A 20 1.10 -6.84 -0.39
C CYS A 20 0.71 -6.06 -1.65
N ILE A 21 -0.20 -6.63 -2.43
CA ILE A 21 -0.70 -6.05 -3.68
C ILE A 21 -2.19 -5.80 -3.51
N LEU A 22 -2.63 -4.56 -3.77
CA LEU A 22 -4.03 -4.19 -3.64
C LEU A 22 -4.51 -3.24 -4.74
N THR A 23 -5.80 -3.34 -5.05
CA THR A 23 -6.48 -2.38 -5.93
C THR A 23 -6.90 -1.15 -5.15
N LEU A 24 -6.76 0.05 -5.74
CA LEU A 24 -7.19 1.31 -5.12
C LEU A 24 -8.70 1.58 -5.27
N THR A 25 -9.45 0.65 -5.87
CA THR A 25 -10.88 0.80 -6.17
C THR A 25 -11.68 1.18 -4.92
N ARG A 26 -11.48 0.49 -3.79
CA ARG A 26 -12.16 0.84 -2.53
C ARG A 26 -11.77 2.22 -2.01
N VAL A 27 -10.48 2.55 -2.04
CA VAL A 27 -9.96 3.87 -1.61
C VAL A 27 -10.60 5.00 -2.40
N ILE A 28 -10.78 4.81 -3.72
CA ILE A 28 -11.37 5.82 -4.61
C ILE A 28 -12.89 5.94 -4.39
N LEU A 29 -13.60 4.81 -4.21
CA LEU A 29 -15.06 4.80 -4.04
C LEU A 29 -15.50 5.27 -2.65
N GLU A 30 -14.77 4.88 -1.61
CA GLU A 30 -15.11 5.17 -0.21
C GLU A 30 -14.44 6.47 0.30
N GLY A 31 -13.43 6.97 -0.41
CA GLY A 31 -12.69 8.19 -0.06
C GLY A 31 -11.61 7.99 1.03
N GLU A 32 -11.86 7.10 1.99
CA GLU A 32 -10.91 6.71 3.04
C GLU A 32 -11.09 5.23 3.40
N TYR A 33 -9.99 4.48 3.47
CA TYR A 33 -9.99 3.03 3.66
C TYR A 33 -8.91 2.62 4.66
N LYS A 34 -9.29 1.84 5.67
CA LYS A 34 -8.38 1.33 6.69
C LYS A 34 -8.53 -0.18 6.84
N ASP A 35 -7.43 -0.91 6.69
CA ASP A 35 -7.45 -2.36 6.75
C ASP A 35 -6.09 -2.97 7.11
N CYS A 36 -6.08 -4.26 7.41
CA CYS A 36 -4.94 -5.06 7.80
C CYS A 36 -4.65 -6.13 6.75
N PHE A 37 -3.50 -6.02 6.09
CA PHE A 37 -3.10 -6.90 5.01
C PHE A 37 -2.03 -7.87 5.47
N VAL A 38 -2.22 -9.16 5.21
CA VAL A 38 -1.16 -10.17 5.40
C VAL A 38 -0.11 -9.97 4.31
N LEU A 39 1.16 -10.08 4.69
CA LEU A 39 2.25 -10.05 3.71
C LEU A 39 2.29 -11.38 2.97
N ASP A 40 2.23 -11.31 1.64
CA ASP A 40 2.57 -12.39 0.74
C ASP A 40 4.07 -12.64 0.78
N GLU A 41 4.47 -13.91 0.60
CA GLU A 41 5.88 -14.36 0.58
C GLU A 41 6.63 -14.18 1.91
N ALA A 42 5.97 -13.70 2.97
CA ALA A 42 6.49 -13.63 4.33
C ALA A 42 6.09 -14.87 5.14
N ARG A 43 6.97 -15.34 6.04
CA ARG A 43 6.64 -16.42 6.99
C ARG A 43 5.53 -16.00 7.95
N PHE A 44 5.57 -14.75 8.41
CA PHE A 44 4.57 -14.07 9.22
C PHE A 44 4.70 -12.56 9.02
N GLY A 45 3.60 -11.82 9.09
CA GLY A 45 3.63 -10.36 9.03
C GLY A 45 2.31 -9.78 8.55
N LYS A 46 1.94 -8.62 9.09
CA LYS A 46 0.76 -7.87 8.68
C LYS A 46 1.09 -6.38 8.58
N LEU A 47 0.57 -5.73 7.55
CA LEU A 47 0.63 -4.29 7.36
C LEU A 47 -0.74 -3.67 7.66
N ASN A 48 -0.78 -2.75 8.62
CA ASN A 48 -1.94 -1.91 8.85
C ASN A 48 -1.81 -0.67 7.96
N LEU A 49 -2.74 -0.51 7.03
CA LEU A 49 -2.72 0.60 6.09
C LEU A 49 -3.93 1.50 6.31
N HIS A 50 -3.69 2.79 6.22
CA HIS A 50 -4.72 3.81 6.16
C HIS A 50 -4.50 4.64 4.91
N LEU A 51 -5.43 4.54 3.96
CA LEU A 51 -5.34 5.16 2.65
C LEU A 51 -6.47 6.18 2.51
N LYS A 52 -6.11 7.41 2.15
CA LYS A 52 -7.06 8.50 1.90
C LYS A 52 -6.92 8.96 0.47
N TRP A 53 -8.03 8.96 -0.26
CA TRP A 53 -8.11 9.54 -1.60
C TRP A 53 -8.25 11.06 -1.49
N VAL A 54 -7.37 11.78 -2.19
CA VAL A 54 -7.39 13.25 -2.25
C VAL A 54 -7.51 13.65 -3.72
N PRO A 55 -8.74 13.78 -4.26
CA PRO A 55 -8.93 14.11 -5.67
C PRO A 55 -8.40 15.52 -5.96
N GLN A 56 -7.59 15.65 -7.01
CA GLN A 56 -7.20 16.95 -7.55
C GLN A 56 -7.96 17.20 -8.85
N PRO A 57 -8.94 18.11 -8.86
CA PRO A 57 -9.66 18.44 -10.08
C PRO A 57 -8.71 19.13 -11.06
N ILE A 58 -8.68 18.61 -12.30
CA ILE A 58 -7.99 19.26 -13.41
C ILE A 58 -9.02 20.12 -14.14
N TYR A 59 -8.95 21.42 -13.92
CA TYR A 59 -9.71 22.39 -14.69
C TYR A 59 -8.94 22.69 -15.99
N ARG A 60 -9.62 22.63 -17.13
CA ARG A 60 -9.06 23.15 -18.39
C ARG A 60 -9.33 24.64 -18.42
N ASP A 61 -8.28 25.46 -18.50
CA ASP A 61 -8.44 26.88 -18.79
C ASP A 61 -9.13 27.03 -20.16
N SER A 62 -10.15 27.90 -20.19
CA SER A 62 -11.01 28.15 -21.36
C SER A 62 -10.29 28.90 -22.47
#